data_AF-A0A382JBT4-F1
#
_entry.id   AF-A0A382JBT4-F1
#
_cell.length_a   1.000
_cell.length_b   1.000
_cell.length_c   1.000
_cell.angle_alpha   90.00
_cell.angle_beta   90.00
_cell.angle_gamma   90.00
#
_symmetry.space_group_name_H-M   'P 1'
#
loop_
_entity.id
_entity.type
_entity.pdbx_description
1 polymer ?
#
loop_
_entity_poly.entity_id
_entity_poly.type
_entity_poly.pdbx_seq_one_letter_code
_entity_poly.pdbx_strand_id
1 'polypeptide(L)' 'MEGDIMNVGAGLAIGLGAIGPGIGIGMLASKAMEALGRNPEAGAQIQQNMILAIAFTEAIAIYAL' A
#
# COMPACT_ATOMS: atom_id res chain seq x y z
N MET A 1 23.95 21.70 -9.42
CA MET A 1 23.14 22.49 -8.48
C MET A 1 21.65 22.38 -8.78
N GLU A 2 21.15 22.78 -9.95
CA GLU A 2 19.70 22.70 -10.25
C GLU A 2 19.17 21.24 -10.31
N GLY A 3 19.92 20.34 -10.95
CA GLY A 3 19.59 18.90 -10.97
C GLY A 3 19.64 18.22 -9.60
N ASP A 4 20.48 18.71 -8.69
CA ASP A 4 20.63 18.12 -7.35
C ASP A 4 19.40 18.39 -6.48
N ILE A 5 18.86 19.61 -6.54
CA ILE A 5 17.65 20.01 -5.81
C ILE A 5 16.43 19.25 -6.36
N MET A 6 16.34 19.07 -7.68
CA MET A 6 15.26 18.31 -8.30
C MET A 6 15.26 16.84 -7.85
N ASN A 7 16.43 16.22 -7.77
CA ASN A 7 16.58 14.83 -7.31
C ASN A 7 16.18 14.67 -5.84
N VAL A 8 16.55 15.62 -4.98
CA VAL A 8 16.15 15.62 -3.57
C VAL A 8 14.63 15.80 -3.43
N GLY A 9 14.03 16.71 -4.21
CA GLY A 9 12.58 16.91 -4.24
C GLY A 9 11.81 15.66 -4.64
N ALA A 10 12.24 14.98 -5.70
CA ALA A 10 11.65 13.73 -6.17
C ALA A 10 11.76 12.62 -5.10
N GLY A 11 12.94 12.45 -4.49
CA GLY A 11 13.15 11.46 -3.44
C GLY A 11 12.25 11.69 -2.22
N LEU A 12 12.05 12.95 -1.82
CA LEU A 12 11.14 13.31 -0.73
C LEU A 12 9.68 13.06 -1.09
N ALA A 13 9.24 13.40 -2.30
CA ALA A 13 7.86 13.17 -2.75
C ALA A 13 7.52 11.68 -2.72
N ILE A 14 8.39 10.83 -3.29
CA ILE A 14 8.22 9.37 -3.32
C ILE A 14 8.25 8.80 -1.89
N GLY A 15 9.28 9.15 -1.11
CA GLY A 15 9.50 8.58 0.21
C GLY A 15 8.39 8.93 1.20
N LEU A 16 7.96 10.19 1.23
CA LEU A 16 6.86 10.63 2.09
C LEU A 16 5.50 10.14 1.56
N GLY A 17 5.32 10.11 0.24
CA GLY A 17 4.10 9.60 -0.41
C GLY A 17 3.85 8.12 -0.14
N ALA A 18 4.90 7.32 0.08
CA ALA A 18 4.79 5.91 0.41
C ALA A 18 4.34 5.60 1.85
N ILE A 19 4.40 6.56 2.78
CA ILE A 19 4.10 6.31 4.21
C ILE A 19 2.64 5.89 4.41
N GLY A 20 1.70 6.64 3.83
CA GLY A 20 0.27 6.35 3.95
C GLY A 20 -0.10 4.98 3.37
N PRO A 21 0.26 4.70 2.10
CA PRO A 21 0.06 3.40 1.48
C PRO A 21 0.72 2.26 2.25
N GLY A 22 1.97 2.41 2.72
CA GLY A 22 2.66 1.38 3.50
C GLY A 22 1.92 1.01 4.79
N ILE A 23 1.42 2.00 5.52
CA ILE A 23 0.60 1.77 6.72
C ILE A 23 -0.74 1.11 6.34
N GLY A 24 -1.40 1.62 5.30
CA GLY A 24 -2.69 1.10 4.83
C GLY A 24 -2.62 -0.37 4.41
N ILE A 25 -1.60 -0.74 3.63
CA ILE A 25 -1.36 -2.13 3.19
C ILE A 25 -1.10 -3.03 4.39
N GLY A 26 -0.28 -2.60 5.35
CA GLY A 26 -0.04 -3.36 6.58
C GLY A 26 -1.32 -3.65 7.36
N MET A 27 -2.20 -2.66 7.48
CA MET A 27 -3.51 -2.83 8.13
C MET A 27 -4.44 -3.77 7.33
N LEU A 28 -4.53 -3.60 6.01
CA LEU A 28 -5.34 -4.45 5.14
C LEU A 28 -4.90 -5.92 5.23
N ALA A 29 -3.60 -6.18 5.13
CA ALA A 29 -3.03 -7.51 5.23
C ALA A 29 -3.30 -8.13 6.61
N SER A 30 -3.08 -7.37 7.69
CA SER A 30 -3.36 -7.83 9.06
C SER A 30 -4.83 -8.24 9.23
N LYS A 31 -5.77 -7.42 8.76
CA LYS A 31 -7.21 -7.72 8.86
C LYS A 31 -7.63 -8.90 7.99
N ALA A 32 -7.03 -9.06 6.81
CA ALA A 32 -7.25 -10.23 5.98
C ALA A 32 -6.77 -11.51 6.69
N MET A 33 -5.60 -11.50 7.34
CA MET A 33 -5.09 -12.64 8.10
C MET A 33 -5.97 -12.98 9.31
N GLU A 34 -6.44 -11.97 10.05
CA GLU A 34 -7.43 -12.18 11.13
C GLU A 34 -8.72 -12.83 10.61
N ALA A 35 -9.24 -12.38 9.46
CA ALA A 35 -10.44 -12.92 8.85
C ALA A 35 -10.25 -14.37 8.36
N LEU A 36 -9.11 -14.66 7.73
CA LEU A 36 -8.73 -16.01 7.29
C LEU A 36 -8.62 -16.97 8.48
N GLY A 37 -8.02 -16.54 9.59
CA GLY A 37 -7.91 -17.35 10.81
C GLY A 37 -9.27 -17.68 11.43
N ARG A 38 -10.27 -16.79 11.29
CA ARG A 38 -11.63 -17.03 11.78
C ARG A 38 -12.46 -17.88 10.83
N ASN A 39 -12.33 -17.69 9.51
CA ASN A 39 -13.10 -18.38 8.49
C ASN A 39 -12.19 -18.89 7.35
N PRO A 40 -11.48 -20.03 7.54
CA PRO A 40 -10.55 -20.55 6.55
C PRO A 40 -11.20 -20.88 5.19
N GLU A 41 -12.46 -21.33 5.21
CA GLU A 41 -13.23 -21.69 4.02
C GLU A 41 -13.50 -20.48 3.11
N ALA A 42 -13.51 -19.26 3.65
CA ALA A 42 -13.70 -18.03 2.90
C ALA A 42 -12.39 -17.46 2.30
N GLY A 43 -11.27 -18.20 2.40
CA GLY A 43 -9.93 -17.71 2.07
C GLY A 43 -9.80 -17.08 0.68
N ALA A 44 -10.39 -17.70 -0.35
CA ALA A 44 -10.33 -17.19 -1.72
C ALA A 44 -10.99 -15.80 -1.86
N GLN A 45 -12.17 -15.62 -1.26
CA GLN A 45 -12.90 -14.36 -1.30
C GLN A 45 -12.18 -13.26 -0.49
N ILE A 46 -11.63 -13.62 0.67
CA ILE A 46 -10.85 -12.70 1.50
C ILE A 46 -9.59 -12.25 0.75
N GLN A 47 -8.87 -13.18 0.11
CA GLN A 47 -7.66 -12.86 -0.66
C GLN A 47 -7.99 -11.94 -1.84
N GLN A 48 -9.05 -12.22 -2.59
CA GLN A 48 -9.48 -11.39 -3.71
C GLN A 48 -9.78 -9.94 -3.26
N ASN A 49 -10.56 -9.78 -2.20
CA ASN A 49 -10.92 -8.47 -1.67
C ASN A 49 -9.70 -7.73 -1.10
N MET A 50 -8.79 -8.44 -0.43
CA MET A 50 -7.53 -7.89 0.08
C MET A 50 -6.66 -7.36 -1.07
N ILE A 51 -6.46 -8.14 -2.13
CA ILE A 51 -5.65 -7.73 -3.29
C ILE A 51 -6.25 -6.48 -3.93
N LEU A 52 -7.57 -6.42 -4.10
CA LEU A 52 -8.25 -5.26 -4.66
C LEU A 52 -8.03 -4.00 -3.80
N ALA A 53 -8.16 -4.13 -2.47
CA ALA A 53 -7.93 -3.03 -1.54
C ALA A 53 -6.46 -2.56 -1.55
N ILE A 54 -5.51 -3.50 -1.60
CA ILE A 54 -4.08 -3.20 -1.72
C ILE A 54 -3.81 -2.47 -3.04
N ALA A 55 -4.39 -2.90 -4.16
CA ALA A 55 -4.21 -2.26 -5.46
C ALA A 55 -4.68 -0.80 -5.47
N PHE A 56 -5.84 -0.50 -4.85
CA PHE A 56 -6.28 0.89 -4.70
C PHE A 56 -5.38 1.70 -3.76
N THR A 57 -4.83 1.07 -2.72
CA THR A 57 -3.90 1.72 -1.80
C THR A 57 -2.57 2.04 -2.48
N GLU A 58 -2.05 1.11 -3.29
CA GLU A 58 -0.86 1.28 -4.13
C GLU A 58 -1.04 2.36 -5.20
N ALA A 59 -2.24 2.54 -5.75
CA ALA A 59 -2.49 3.61 -6.71
C ALA A 59 -2.16 5.01 -6.13
N ILE A 60 -2.33 5.20 -4.81
CA ILE A 60 -1.97 6.43 -4.12
C ILE A 60 -0.44 6.59 -4.05
N ALA A 61 0.30 5.51 -3.80
CA ALA A 61 1.77 5.52 -3.81
C ALA A 61 2.32 5.86 -5.19
N ILE A 62 1.70 5.32 -6.25
CA ILE A 62 2.10 5.57 -7.64
C ILE A 62 1.91 7.04 -8.02
N TYR A 63 0.89 7.73 -7.50
CA TYR A 63 0.74 9.17 -7.76
C TYR A 63 1.84 10.03 -7.14
N ALA A 64 2.60 9.51 -6.16
CA ALA A 64 3.74 10.19 -5.58
C ALA A 64 5.07 9.90 -6.32
N LEU A 65 5.06 8.96 -7.27
CA LEU A 65 6.22 8.52 -8.08
C LEU A 65 6.27 9.23 -9.44
#